data_AF-A0A377BXU2-F1
#
_entry.id   AF-A0A377BXU2-F1
#
_cell.length_a   1.000
_cell.length_b   1.000
_cell.length_c   1.000
_cell.angle_alpha   90.00
_cell.angle_beta   90.00
_cell.angle_gamma   90.00
#
_symmetry.space_group_name_H-M   'P 1'
#
loop_
_entity.id
_entity.type
_entity.pdbx_description
1 polymer ?
#
loop_
_entity_poly.entity_id
_entity_poly.type
_entity_poly.pdbx_seq_one_letter_code
_entity_poly.pdbx_strand_id
1 'polypeptide(L)' 'MKTYFTREVLPYIPDAWIDIEKTDPYDGQVGLVGYEIPFNRYFYQYQSPRSLEEIDRDLDEVSREIMVLLAEVHS' A
#
# COMPACT_ATOMS: atom_id res chain seq x y z
N MET A 1 -9.14 16.61 9.35
CA MET A 1 -8.98 16.42 7.89
C MET A 1 -7.80 17.20 7.29
N LYS A 2 -7.74 18.54 7.42
CA LYS A 2 -6.69 19.36 6.79
C LYS A 2 -5.25 18.94 7.18
N THR A 3 -4.99 18.66 8.46
CA THR A 3 -3.68 18.19 8.95
C THR A 3 -3.27 16.84 8.35
N TYR A 4 -4.22 15.92 8.17
CA TYR A 4 -3.97 14.62 7.56
C TYR A 4 -3.65 14.77 6.08
N PHE A 5 -4.42 15.59 5.36
CA PHE A 5 -4.20 15.88 3.94
C PHE A 5 -2.81 16.47 3.66
N THR A 6 -2.39 17.44 4.47
CA THR A 6 -1.05 18.04 4.34
C THR A 6 0.07 17.06 4.65
N ARG A 7 -0.12 16.12 5.56
CA ARG A 7 0.92 15.16 5.96
C ARG A 7 1.01 13.95 5.03
N GLU A 8 -0.12 13.44 4.58
CA GLU A 8 -0.18 12.16 3.86
C GLU A 8 -0.42 12.29 2.35
N VAL A 9 -0.93 13.44 1.87
CA VAL A 9 -1.30 13.61 0.44
C VAL A 9 -0.35 14.57 -0.28
N LEU A 10 -0.19 15.79 0.24
CA LEU A 10 0.62 16.82 -0.42
C LEU A 10 2.10 16.45 -0.67
N PRO A 11 2.79 15.65 0.17
CA PRO A 11 4.16 15.24 -0.11
C PRO A 11 4.30 14.36 -1.37
N TYR A 12 3.25 13.63 -1.73
CA TYR A 12 3.24 12.75 -2.89
C TYR A 12 2.62 13.42 -4.13
N ILE A 13 1.60 14.27 -3.94
CA ILE A 13 0.91 14.99 -5.03
C ILE A 13 0.69 16.44 -4.60
N PRO A 14 1.58 17.37 -5.00
CA PRO A 14 1.50 18.78 -4.60
C PRO A 14 0.25 19.50 -5.13
N ASP A 15 -0.27 19.10 -6.29
CA ASP A 15 -1.44 19.69 -6.93
C ASP A 15 -2.78 19.12 -6.42
N ALA A 16 -2.73 18.26 -5.39
CA ALA A 16 -3.94 17.71 -4.80
C ALA A 16 -4.73 18.81 -4.05
N TRP A 17 -6.05 18.79 -4.21
CA TRP A 17 -6.96 19.69 -3.51
C TRP A 17 -8.18 18.92 -2.95
N ILE A 18 -8.82 19.53 -1.96
CA ILE A 18 -10.05 19.00 -1.36
C ILE A 18 -11.21 19.82 -1.90
N ASP A 19 -12.20 19.14 -2.46
CA ASP A 19 -13.48 19.76 -2.79
C ASP A 19 -14.26 20.06 -1.51
N ILE A 20 -14.31 21.34 -1.14
CA ILE A 20 -14.99 21.84 0.07
C ILE A 20 -16.51 21.99 -0.11
N GLU A 21 -17.01 21.95 -1.35
CA GLU A 21 -18.44 22.02 -1.63
C GLU A 21 -19.11 20.65 -1.40
N LYS A 22 -18.32 19.58 -1.41
CA LYS A 22 -18.79 18.21 -1.21
C LYS A 22 -18.78 17.82 0.26
N THR A 23 -19.96 17.85 0.88
CA THR A 23 -20.17 17.47 2.28
C THR A 23 -20.84 16.11 2.41
N ASP A 24 -20.51 15.39 3.47
CA ASP A 24 -21.16 14.13 3.82
C ASP A 24 -22.62 14.39 4.25
N PRO A 25 -23.60 13.60 3.76
CA PRO A 25 -25.00 13.80 4.09
C PRO A 25 -25.39 13.40 5.53
N TYR A 26 -24.53 12.67 6.24
CA TYR A 26 -24.79 12.18 7.60
C TYR A 26 -24.26 13.12 8.69
N ASP A 27 -23.11 13.75 8.48
CA ASP A 27 -22.50 14.65 9.48
C ASP A 27 -22.28 16.09 8.99
N GLY A 28 -22.54 16.38 7.71
CA GLY A 28 -22.42 17.72 7.12
C GLY A 28 -20.98 18.23 7.02
N GLN A 29 -19.98 17.40 7.30
CA GLN A 29 -18.57 17.77 7.21
C GLN A 29 -18.04 17.62 5.78
N VAL A 30 -16.97 18.34 5.46
CA VAL A 30 -16.32 18.26 4.14
C VAL A 30 -15.70 16.87 3.94
N GLY A 31 -15.93 16.27 2.77
CA GLY A 31 -15.51 14.91 2.43
C GLY A 31 -16.70 13.94 2.40
N LEU A 32 -16.54 12.79 1.73
CA LEU A 32 -17.56 11.75 1.65
C LEU A 32 -17.09 10.51 2.42
N VAL A 33 -17.80 10.11 3.46
CA VAL A 33 -17.44 8.92 4.25
C VAL A 33 -18.04 7.68 3.59
N GLY A 34 -17.22 6.63 3.41
CA GLY A 34 -17.68 5.37 2.81
C GLY A 34 -17.56 5.28 1.28
N TYR A 35 -16.76 6.15 0.64
CA TYR A 35 -16.46 6.03 -0.78
C TYR A 35 -15.37 4.97 -1.03
N GLU A 36 -15.60 4.08 -1.99
CA GLU A 36 -14.59 3.13 -2.44
C GLU A 36 -13.72 3.76 -3.54
N ILE A 37 -12.42 3.87 -3.29
CA ILE A 37 -11.44 4.25 -4.31
C ILE A 37 -10.91 2.96 -4.95
N PRO A 38 -11.21 2.66 -6.23
CA PRO A 38 -10.67 1.48 -6.87
C PRO A 38 -9.21 1.72 -7.24
N PHE A 39 -8.31 1.47 -6.27
CA PHE A 39 -6.86 1.68 -6.42
C PHE A 39 -6.30 0.96 -7.64
N ASN A 40 -6.71 -0.29 -7.87
CA ASN A 40 -6.26 -1.10 -9.01
C ASN A 40 -6.69 -0.55 -10.37
N ARG A 41 -7.68 0.35 -10.44
CA ARG A 41 -8.11 0.92 -11.71
C ARG A 41 -7.35 2.18 -12.06
N TYR A 42 -7.14 3.05 -11.08
CA TYR A 42 -6.59 4.39 -11.31
C TYR A 42 -5.10 4.50 -10.98
N PHE A 43 -4.59 3.64 -10.11
CA PHE A 43 -3.22 3.68 -9.60
C PHE A 43 -2.42 2.42 -9.92
N TYR A 44 -2.93 1.56 -10.81
CA TYR A 44 -2.16 0.41 -11.26
C TYR A 44 -0.96 0.87 -12.05
N GLN A 45 0.22 0.70 -11.45
CA GLN A 45 1.49 0.84 -12.12
C GLN A 45 1.97 -0.55 -12.49
N TYR A 46 2.27 -0.77 -13.76
CA TYR A 46 2.90 -2.00 -14.20
C TYR A 46 4.26 -2.13 -13.51
N GLN A 47 4.41 -3.20 -12.72
CA GLN A 47 5.68 -3.59 -12.15
C GLN A 47 6.23 -4.76 -12.97
N SER A 48 7.41 -4.58 -13.56
CA SER A 48 8.10 -5.67 -14.22
C SER A 48 8.33 -6.81 -13.22
N PRO A 49 8.17 -8.08 -13.65
CA PRO A 49 8.51 -9.22 -12.81
C PRO A 49 9.95 -9.11 -12.31
N ARG A 50 10.19 -9.59 -11.08
CA ARG A 50 11.55 -9.73 -10.53
C ARG A 50 12.38 -10.66 -11.43
N SER A 51 13.70 -10.48 -11.42
CA SER A 51 14.60 -11.32 -12.20
C SER A 51 14.58 -12.77 -11.70
N LEU A 52 14.95 -13.72 -12.56
CA LEU A 52 15.03 -15.14 -12.17
C LEU A 52 16.09 -15.33 -11.08
N GLU A 53 17.21 -14.62 -11.20
CA GLU A 53 18.32 -14.67 -10.24
C GLU A 53 17.89 -14.20 -8.84
N GLU A 54 16.99 -13.21 -8.74
CA GLU A 54 16.41 -12.79 -7.46
C GLU A 54 15.46 -13.84 -6.89
N ILE A 55 14.67 -14.50 -7.75
CA ILE A 55 13.75 -15.56 -7.32
C ILE A 55 14.54 -16.76 -6.78
N ASP A 56 15.60 -17.18 -7.47
CA ASP A 56 16.44 -18.29 -7.05
C ASP A 56 17.13 -18.00 -5.72
N ARG A 57 17.65 -16.76 -5.55
CA ARG A 57 18.27 -16.35 -4.28
C ARG A 57 17.29 -16.36 -3.11
N ASP A 58 16.09 -15.82 -3.30
CA ASP A 58 15.04 -15.83 -2.27
C ASP A 58 14.64 -17.28 -1.92
N LEU A 59 14.53 -18.16 -2.93
CA LEU A 59 14.19 -19.57 -2.73
C LEU A 59 15.25 -20.31 -1.91
N ASP A 60 16.53 -20.08 -2.22
CA ASP A 60 17.66 -20.65 -1.48
C ASP A 60 17.70 -20.16 -0.02
N GLU A 61 17.41 -18.88 0.21
CA GLU A 61 17.36 -18.30 1.55
C GLU A 61 16.25 -18.92 2.39
N VAL A 62 15.02 -18.94 1.88
CA VAL A 62 13.87 -19.55 2.55
C VAL A 62 14.13 -21.04 2.82
N SER A 63 14.71 -21.75 1.85
CA SER A 63 15.04 -23.18 2.03
C SER A 63 16.05 -23.40 3.15
N ARG A 64 17.05 -22.52 3.28
CA ARG A 64 18.03 -22.58 4.37
C ARG A 64 17.40 -22.31 5.73
N GLU A 65 16.52 -21.30 5.82
CA GLU A 65 15.76 -21.00 7.04
C GLU A 65 14.94 -22.21 7.51
N ILE A 66 14.23 -22.86 6.58
CA ILE A 66 13.44 -24.06 6.88
C ILE A 66 14.33 -25.19 7.43
N MET A 67 15.51 -25.40 6.83
CA MET A 67 16.44 -26.44 7.29
C MET A 67 16.98 -26.17 8.69
N VAL A 68 17.25 -24.91 9.03
CA VAL A 68 17.66 -24.52 10.40
C VAL A 68 16.55 -24.82 11.39
N LEU A 69 15.31 -24.38 11.11
CA LEU A 69 14.16 -24.61 11.98
C LEU A 69 13.87 -26.10 12.19
N LEU A 70 13.99 -26.91 11.14
CA LEU A 70 13.81 -28.37 11.24
C LEU A 70 14.90 -29.04 12.10
N ALA A 71 16.13 -28.53 12.06
CA ALA A 71 17.23 -29.02 12.88
C ALA A 71 17.04 -28.67 14.36
N GLU A 72 16.50 -27.49 14.67
CA GLU A 72 16.18 -27.07 16.04
C GLU A 72 15.09 -27.94 16.69
N VAL A 73 14.10 -28.42 15.91
CA VAL A 73 12.99 -29.25 16.43
C VAL A 73 13.39 -30.72 16.64
N HIS A 74 14.41 -31.22 15.92
CA HIS A 74 14.91 -32.59 16.05
C HIS A 74 16.07 -32.73 17.05
N SER A 75 16.45 -31.65 17.76
CA SER A 75 17.44 -31.64 18.85
C SER A 75 16.77 -31.65 20.23
#